data_AF-A0A2N1WBI8-F1
#
_entry.id   AF-A0A2N1WBI8-F1
#
_cell.length_a   1.000
_cell.length_b   1.000
_cell.length_c   1.000
_cell.angle_alpha   90.00
_cell.angle_beta   90.00
_cell.angle_gamma   90.00
#
_symmetry.space_group_name_H-M   'P 1'
#
loop_
_entity.id
_entity.type
_entity.pdbx_description
1 polymer ?
#
loop_
_entity_poly.entity_id
_entity_poly.type
_entity_poly.pdbx_seq_one_letter_code
_entity_poly.pdbx_strand_id
1 'polypeptide(L)'
;LWHTAVFSNDGSKVLFTDEWGGGTQPMCQATSMMEMGGNTTLTIGANRKLRQHAYFKIPTGQAANENCVSPNGSLIPVPGRDIAVQGWYQGGVNVVDFTDADQPFEVAFFDRGPIDAPPAPGDTTRRAGTIGGSWGAYWYNGAIYSSEMARGLDILELVPNEHLSANEIAAAKLVIMDEFNPQSQPRITWPAAFPVVRSYLDQLVRGNGLPATRTSAIGAALDAAEAMTGVARTRALTTLATAVERDAAGAKDAARVRAMAGEIRRLVN
;
A
#
# COMPACT_ATOMS: atom_id res chain seq x y z
N LEU A 1 9.99 -15.10 -15.52
CA LEU A 1 11.11 -15.13 -14.55
C LEU A 1 10.77 -14.05 -13.54
N TRP A 2 10.76 -14.30 -12.24
CA TRP A 2 10.44 -13.26 -11.24
C TRP A 2 11.71 -12.54 -10.80
N HIS A 3 11.62 -11.24 -10.50
CA HIS A 3 12.74 -10.42 -10.05
C HIS A 3 12.76 -10.28 -8.53
N THR A 4 11.64 -9.89 -7.92
CA THR A 4 11.50 -9.82 -6.44
C THR A 4 10.12 -10.25 -5.94
N ALA A 5 10.00 -10.35 -4.61
CA ALA A 5 8.80 -10.75 -3.90
C ALA A 5 8.59 -9.94 -2.62
N VAL A 6 7.39 -9.41 -2.42
CA VAL A 6 6.96 -8.76 -1.17
C VAL A 6 5.81 -9.59 -0.59
N PHE A 7 5.95 -10.04 0.65
CA PHE A 7 4.88 -10.76 1.35
C PHE A 7 3.90 -9.77 1.97
N SER A 8 2.63 -10.16 2.13
CA SER A 8 1.73 -9.48 3.05
C SER A 8 2.28 -9.59 4.48
N ASN A 9 1.88 -8.68 5.36
CA ASN A 9 2.43 -8.64 6.73
C ASN A 9 2.13 -9.92 7.54
N ASP A 10 1.04 -10.62 7.22
CA ASP A 10 0.67 -11.90 7.82
C ASP A 10 1.26 -13.12 7.09
N GLY A 11 1.98 -12.92 5.98
CA GLY A 11 2.56 -13.97 5.16
C GLY A 11 1.55 -14.81 4.37
N SER A 12 0.29 -14.39 4.28
CA SER A 12 -0.76 -15.12 3.54
C SER A 12 -0.78 -14.83 2.03
N LYS A 13 -0.11 -13.76 1.59
CA LYS A 13 0.00 -13.35 0.18
C LYS A 13 1.44 -13.00 -0.18
N VAL A 14 1.73 -13.06 -1.47
CA VAL A 14 3.00 -12.58 -2.05
C VAL A 14 2.72 -11.83 -3.34
N LEU A 15 3.32 -10.65 -3.46
CA LEU A 15 3.37 -9.83 -4.65
C LEU A 15 4.71 -10.11 -5.35
N PHE A 16 4.69 -10.88 -6.43
CA PHE A 16 5.87 -11.11 -7.26
C PHE A 16 6.00 -10.04 -8.32
N THR A 17 7.21 -9.53 -8.52
CA THR A 17 7.51 -8.54 -9.54
C THR A 17 8.18 -9.21 -10.74
N ASP A 18 7.79 -8.81 -11.94
CA ASP A 18 8.31 -9.27 -13.22
C ASP A 18 8.99 -8.12 -13.95
N GLU A 19 10.32 -8.19 -14.02
CA GLU A 19 11.16 -7.20 -14.68
C GLU A 19 11.28 -7.50 -16.19
N TRP A 20 10.14 -7.69 -16.86
CA TRP A 20 10.10 -8.01 -18.29
C TRP A 20 10.83 -6.96 -19.11
N GLY A 21 11.78 -7.36 -19.96
CA GLY A 21 12.65 -6.43 -20.68
C GLY A 21 13.93 -6.03 -19.95
N GLY A 22 14.21 -6.67 -18.80
CA GLY A 22 15.52 -6.68 -18.15
C GLY A 22 16.00 -5.30 -17.69
N GLY A 23 15.09 -4.45 -17.22
CA GLY A 23 15.41 -3.12 -16.68
C GLY A 23 15.73 -2.04 -17.72
N THR A 24 15.84 -2.39 -19.00
CA THR A 24 16.31 -1.47 -20.06
C THR A 24 15.27 -1.16 -21.12
N GLN A 25 14.24 -1.99 -21.26
CA GLN A 25 13.24 -1.84 -22.31
C GLN A 25 12.02 -1.02 -21.85
N PRO A 26 11.33 -0.33 -22.77
CA PRO A 26 10.15 0.47 -22.50
C PRO A 26 8.87 -0.39 -22.44
N MET A 27 8.70 -1.16 -21.35
CA MET A 27 7.62 -2.15 -21.25
C MET A 27 6.32 -1.67 -20.58
N CYS A 28 6.23 -0.36 -20.33
CA CYS A 28 5.01 0.30 -19.84
C CYS A 28 4.37 1.22 -20.88
N GLN A 29 4.58 0.98 -22.18
CA GLN A 29 3.92 1.77 -23.22
C GLN A 29 2.41 1.47 -23.24
N ALA A 30 1.62 2.40 -23.79
CA ALA A 30 0.17 2.20 -23.95
C ALA A 30 -0.21 0.94 -24.75
N THR A 31 0.71 0.45 -25.60
CA THR A 31 0.55 -0.78 -26.38
C THR A 31 1.20 -2.01 -25.75
N SER A 32 1.87 -1.86 -24.61
CA SER A 32 2.46 -2.98 -23.88
C SER A 32 1.36 -3.86 -23.28
N MET A 33 1.58 -5.18 -23.28
CA MET A 33 0.63 -6.12 -22.69
C MET A 33 0.48 -5.85 -21.19
N MET A 34 -0.76 -5.81 -20.69
CA MET A 34 -1.00 -5.56 -19.27
C MET A 34 -0.67 -6.78 -18.42
N GLU A 35 -0.60 -7.98 -19.00
CA GLU A 35 -0.37 -9.27 -18.34
C GLU A 35 1.11 -9.71 -18.34
N MET A 36 2.04 -8.82 -18.70
CA MET A 36 3.50 -9.06 -18.72
C MET A 36 4.26 -7.85 -18.18
N GLY A 37 5.40 -8.02 -17.51
CA GLY A 37 6.18 -6.90 -16.95
C GLY A 37 5.47 -6.06 -15.87
N GLY A 38 5.26 -6.60 -14.68
CA GLY A 38 4.41 -6.02 -13.65
C GLY A 38 4.36 -6.87 -12.39
N ASN A 39 3.29 -6.74 -11.62
CA ASN A 39 3.10 -7.43 -10.36
C ASN A 39 2.08 -8.55 -10.50
N THR A 40 2.39 -9.72 -9.94
CA THR A 40 1.42 -10.82 -9.80
C THR A 40 1.14 -11.06 -8.33
N THR A 41 -0.14 -11.01 -7.95
CA THR A 41 -0.58 -11.30 -6.58
C THR A 41 -0.92 -12.78 -6.46
N LEU A 42 -0.28 -13.46 -5.50
CA LEU A 42 -0.55 -14.87 -5.19
C LEU A 42 -0.95 -14.99 -3.72
N THR A 43 -1.87 -15.92 -3.44
CA THR A 43 -2.19 -16.34 -2.07
C THR A 43 -1.46 -17.63 -1.73
N ILE A 44 -1.16 -17.80 -0.44
CA ILE A 44 -0.52 -18.99 0.13
C ILE A 44 -1.56 -19.76 0.91
N GLY A 45 -2.04 -20.87 0.35
CA GLY A 45 -3.04 -21.71 0.99
C GLY A 45 -2.52 -22.42 2.24
N ALA A 46 -3.41 -22.95 3.09
CA ALA A 46 -3.05 -23.72 4.28
C ALA A 46 -2.18 -24.97 3.97
N ASN A 47 -2.28 -25.49 2.74
CA ASN A 47 -1.44 -26.58 2.21
C ASN A 47 -0.09 -26.10 1.65
N ARG A 48 0.27 -24.83 1.86
CA ARG A 48 1.49 -24.17 1.35
C ARG A 48 1.60 -24.12 -0.17
N LYS A 49 0.48 -24.25 -0.88
CA LYS A 49 0.44 -24.07 -2.34
C LYS A 49 0.12 -22.63 -2.68
N LEU A 50 0.80 -22.12 -3.70
CA LEU A 50 0.55 -20.81 -4.28
C LEU A 50 -0.63 -20.88 -5.24
N ARG A 51 -1.53 -19.89 -5.16
CA ARG A 51 -2.58 -19.66 -6.14
C ARG A 51 -2.44 -18.24 -6.68
N GLN A 52 -2.32 -18.11 -8.00
CA GLN A 52 -2.32 -16.81 -8.66
C GLN A 52 -3.74 -16.24 -8.71
N HIS A 53 -3.85 -14.93 -8.50
CA HIS A 53 -5.08 -14.18 -8.57
C HIS A 53 -5.00 -13.15 -9.69
N ALA A 54 -4.53 -11.94 -9.39
CA ALA A 54 -4.51 -10.84 -10.33
C ALA A 54 -3.11 -10.47 -10.80
N TYR A 55 -3.09 -9.74 -11.91
CA TYR A 55 -1.93 -9.05 -12.46
C TYR A 55 -2.15 -7.55 -12.37
N PHE A 56 -1.13 -6.81 -11.97
CA PHE A 56 -1.15 -5.35 -11.90
C PHE A 56 0.06 -4.78 -12.63
N LYS A 57 -0.19 -3.84 -13.52
CA LYS A 57 0.82 -2.96 -14.12
C LYS A 57 0.35 -1.52 -13.94
N ILE A 58 1.29 -0.59 -13.78
CA ILE A 58 0.95 0.83 -13.67
C ILE A 58 0.04 1.25 -14.84
N PRO A 59 -1.00 2.05 -14.58
CA PRO A 59 -1.94 2.46 -15.62
C PRO A 59 -1.35 3.53 -16.55
N THR A 60 -0.29 4.21 -16.11
CA THR A 60 0.35 5.30 -16.86
C THR A 60 1.17 4.76 -18.02
N GLY A 61 0.74 5.07 -19.24
CA GLY A 61 1.50 4.76 -20.46
C GLY A 61 2.76 5.63 -20.57
N GLN A 62 3.92 4.99 -20.67
CA GLN A 62 5.24 5.61 -20.81
C GLN A 62 5.65 5.71 -22.29
N ALA A 63 6.58 6.60 -22.63
CA ALA A 63 7.08 6.75 -23.98
C ALA A 63 8.08 5.64 -24.36
N ALA A 64 8.29 5.45 -25.66
CA ALA A 64 9.18 4.40 -26.19
C ALA A 64 10.68 4.62 -25.86
N ASN A 65 11.05 5.79 -25.33
CA ASN A 65 12.41 6.11 -24.89
C ASN A 65 12.61 5.96 -23.37
N GLU A 66 11.60 5.47 -22.65
CA GLU A 66 11.64 5.36 -21.19
C GLU A 66 11.73 3.88 -20.78
N ASN A 67 12.84 3.47 -20.17
CA ASN A 67 12.88 2.14 -19.56
C ASN A 67 11.88 2.10 -18.41
N CYS A 68 10.93 1.17 -18.46
CA CYS A 68 9.89 1.03 -17.46
C CYS A 68 9.50 -0.43 -17.33
N VAL A 69 9.69 -0.94 -16.12
CA VAL A 69 9.40 -2.31 -15.69
C VAL A 69 9.15 -2.27 -14.18
N SER A 70 8.85 -3.41 -13.55
CA SER A 70 8.49 -3.53 -12.12
C SER A 70 9.67 -4.00 -11.22
N PRO A 71 10.48 -3.08 -10.65
CA PRO A 71 11.57 -3.39 -9.73
C PRO A 71 11.14 -3.28 -8.24
N ASN A 72 12.04 -2.94 -7.33
CA ASN A 72 11.90 -3.28 -5.91
C ASN A 72 10.94 -2.39 -5.12
N GLY A 73 10.43 -2.93 -4.01
CA GLY A 73 9.48 -2.26 -3.12
C GLY A 73 9.46 -2.76 -1.67
N SER A 74 8.61 -2.16 -0.85
CA SER A 74 8.30 -2.60 0.52
C SER A 74 6.83 -2.35 0.88
N LEU A 75 6.35 -3.00 1.94
CA LEU A 75 5.06 -2.67 2.54
C LEU A 75 5.03 -1.24 3.10
N ILE A 76 3.87 -0.61 3.01
CA ILE A 76 3.48 0.54 3.83
C ILE A 76 2.59 0.01 4.97
N PRO A 77 2.92 0.29 6.24
CA PRO A 77 2.28 -0.32 7.41
C PRO A 77 0.89 0.27 7.71
N VAL A 78 -0.07 0.15 6.80
CA VAL A 78 -1.46 0.54 7.04
C VAL A 78 -2.22 -0.62 7.73
N PRO A 79 -2.84 -0.41 8.91
CA PRO A 79 -3.57 -1.48 9.60
C PRO A 79 -4.67 -2.11 8.73
N GLY A 80 -4.71 -3.44 8.67
CA GLY A 80 -5.76 -4.17 7.98
C GLY A 80 -5.72 -4.12 6.44
N ARG A 81 -4.64 -3.60 5.86
CA ARG A 81 -4.42 -3.54 4.41
C ARG A 81 -3.02 -4.02 4.04
N ASP A 82 -2.93 -4.60 2.87
CA ASP A 82 -1.68 -4.96 2.22
C ASP A 82 -1.40 -3.93 1.13
N ILE A 83 -0.62 -2.90 1.49
CA ILE A 83 -0.21 -1.82 0.59
C ILE A 83 1.30 -1.91 0.42
N ALA A 84 1.77 -1.87 -0.82
CA ALA A 84 3.19 -1.80 -1.14
C ALA A 84 3.52 -0.52 -1.90
N VAL A 85 4.68 0.05 -1.62
CA VAL A 85 5.33 1.06 -2.46
C VAL A 85 6.44 0.39 -3.27
N GLN A 86 6.63 0.84 -4.50
CA GLN A 86 7.55 0.22 -5.45
C GLN A 86 8.05 1.25 -6.48
N GLY A 87 9.29 1.08 -6.94
CA GLY A 87 9.80 1.80 -8.10
C GLY A 87 9.36 1.18 -9.43
N TRP A 88 9.31 1.96 -10.50
CA TRP A 88 8.94 1.55 -11.87
C TRP A 88 9.94 2.06 -12.91
N TYR A 89 11.22 2.21 -12.53
CA TYR A 89 12.23 2.89 -13.33
C TYR A 89 11.71 4.26 -13.78
N GLN A 90 11.76 4.61 -15.07
CA GLN A 90 11.31 5.93 -15.53
C GLN A 90 9.79 6.12 -15.38
N GLY A 91 9.01 5.04 -15.21
CA GLY A 91 7.61 5.13 -14.79
C GLY A 91 7.40 5.58 -13.33
N GLY A 92 8.48 5.87 -12.60
CA GLY A 92 8.44 6.57 -11.33
C GLY A 92 8.22 5.67 -10.12
N VAL A 93 7.44 6.13 -9.16
CA VAL A 93 7.08 5.42 -7.92
C VAL A 93 5.58 5.19 -7.91
N ASN A 94 5.16 3.97 -7.57
CA ASN A 94 3.77 3.59 -7.47
C ASN A 94 3.49 3.01 -6.08
N VAL A 95 2.29 3.28 -5.57
CA VAL A 95 1.73 2.63 -4.39
C VAL A 95 0.54 1.79 -4.82
N VAL A 96 0.61 0.49 -4.56
CA VAL A 96 -0.42 -0.49 -4.92
C VAL A 96 -1.04 -1.08 -3.66
N ASP A 97 -2.38 -1.11 -3.62
CA ASP A 97 -3.11 -1.92 -2.64
C ASP A 97 -3.42 -3.28 -3.26
N PHE A 98 -2.99 -4.35 -2.60
CA PHE A 98 -3.24 -5.75 -2.97
C PHE A 98 -3.94 -6.53 -1.84
N THR A 99 -4.65 -5.81 -0.96
CA THR A 99 -5.47 -6.36 0.13
C THR A 99 -6.48 -7.36 -0.42
N ASP A 100 -7.20 -6.97 -1.48
CA ASP A 100 -7.97 -7.90 -2.31
C ASP A 100 -7.03 -8.49 -3.36
N ALA A 101 -6.77 -9.80 -3.26
CA ALA A 101 -5.85 -10.48 -4.15
C ALA A 101 -6.33 -10.50 -5.60
N ASP A 102 -7.65 -10.41 -5.83
CA ASP A 102 -8.28 -10.45 -7.14
C ASP A 102 -8.40 -9.06 -7.78
N GLN A 103 -8.25 -7.97 -7.00
CA GLN A 103 -8.43 -6.60 -7.47
C GLN A 103 -7.36 -5.64 -6.91
N PRO A 104 -6.07 -5.85 -7.20
CA PRO A 104 -5.04 -4.87 -6.88
C PRO A 104 -5.25 -3.59 -7.69
N PHE A 105 -5.03 -2.43 -7.07
CA PHE A 105 -5.21 -1.13 -7.71
C PHE A 105 -4.20 -0.09 -7.22
N GLU A 106 -3.98 0.94 -8.04
CA GLU A 106 -3.10 2.06 -7.70
C GLU A 106 -3.75 2.99 -6.68
N VAL A 107 -3.04 3.28 -5.60
CA VAL A 107 -3.45 4.20 -4.52
C VAL A 107 -2.87 5.60 -4.74
N ALA A 108 -1.62 5.67 -5.22
CA ALA A 108 -0.89 6.89 -5.48
C ALA A 108 0.28 6.61 -6.42
N PHE A 109 0.77 7.64 -7.11
CA PHE A 109 1.97 7.57 -7.92
C PHE A 109 2.74 8.88 -7.89
N PHE A 110 4.01 8.81 -8.27
CA PHE A 110 4.85 9.95 -8.58
C PHE A 110 5.66 9.62 -9.83
N ASP A 111 5.49 10.42 -10.88
CA ASP A 111 6.22 10.27 -12.13
C ASP A 111 6.91 11.60 -12.47
N ARG A 112 8.22 11.52 -12.69
CA ARG A 112 9.06 12.67 -13.02
C ARG A 112 9.16 12.88 -14.54
N GLY A 113 8.70 11.90 -15.32
CA GLY A 113 8.80 11.85 -16.77
C GLY A 113 10.20 11.49 -17.28
N PRO A 114 10.35 11.50 -18.61
CA PRO A 114 11.52 10.98 -19.30
C PRO A 114 12.77 11.78 -18.95
N ILE A 115 13.90 11.10 -18.86
CA ILE A 115 15.21 11.75 -18.72
C ILE A 115 15.57 12.49 -20.00
N ASP A 116 15.36 11.84 -21.14
CA ASP A 116 15.68 12.44 -22.43
C ASP A 116 14.52 13.28 -22.96
N ALA A 117 14.84 14.45 -23.51
CA ALA A 117 13.90 15.20 -24.33
C ALA A 117 13.44 14.35 -25.53
N PRO A 118 12.23 14.55 -26.08
CA PRO A 118 11.78 13.83 -27.26
C PRO A 118 12.78 13.94 -28.43
N PRO A 119 12.96 12.88 -29.25
CA PRO A 119 13.82 12.96 -30.42
C PRO A 119 13.30 14.03 -31.39
N ALA A 120 14.23 14.73 -32.06
CA ALA A 120 13.86 15.70 -33.07
C ALA A 120 13.10 15.01 -34.23
N PRO A 121 12.14 15.66 -34.89
CA PRO A 121 11.45 15.08 -36.03
C PRO A 121 12.43 14.57 -37.09
N GLY A 122 12.37 13.26 -37.40
CA GLY A 122 13.27 12.62 -38.37
C GLY A 122 14.59 12.09 -37.80
N ASP A 123 14.88 12.27 -36.51
CA ASP A 123 16.04 11.68 -35.86
C ASP A 123 15.84 10.16 -35.69
N THR A 124 16.53 9.38 -36.53
CA THR A 124 16.58 7.92 -36.47
C THR A 124 17.84 7.39 -35.76
N THR A 125 18.69 8.29 -35.24
CA THR A 125 19.98 7.94 -34.65
C THR A 125 19.85 7.54 -33.18
N ARG A 126 18.82 8.05 -32.48
CA ARG A 126 18.54 7.68 -31.08
C ARG A 126 17.90 6.29 -31.00
N ARG A 127 18.73 5.27 -30.80
CA ARG A 127 18.31 3.85 -30.74
C ARG A 127 17.84 3.39 -29.37
N ALA A 128 18.31 4.02 -28.29
CA ALA A 128 17.92 3.74 -26.90
C ALA A 128 17.94 5.05 -26.10
N GLY A 129 17.00 5.21 -25.17
CA GLY A 129 16.99 6.32 -24.21
C GLY A 129 17.97 6.08 -23.05
N THR A 130 18.27 7.14 -22.30
CA THR A 130 19.04 7.10 -21.06
C THR A 130 18.32 6.18 -20.07
N ILE A 131 19.02 5.14 -19.60
CA ILE A 131 18.49 4.24 -18.56
C ILE A 131 18.47 4.99 -17.24
N GLY A 132 17.31 5.02 -16.58
CA GLY A 132 17.17 5.73 -15.32
C GLY A 132 15.86 5.46 -14.62
N GLY A 133 15.45 6.40 -13.76
CA GLY A 133 14.25 6.27 -12.95
C GLY A 133 14.46 5.49 -11.65
N SER A 134 13.36 5.30 -10.91
CA SER A 134 13.36 4.71 -9.57
C SER A 134 13.64 3.21 -9.64
N TRP A 135 14.86 2.80 -9.28
CA TRP A 135 15.24 1.39 -9.18
C TRP A 135 14.53 0.68 -8.03
N GLY A 136 14.22 1.40 -6.96
CA GLY A 136 13.43 0.88 -5.86
C GLY A 136 12.93 2.01 -4.98
N ALA A 137 11.75 1.81 -4.39
CA ALA A 137 11.14 2.76 -3.47
C ALA A 137 10.68 2.04 -2.21
N TYR A 138 11.00 2.61 -1.04
CA TYR A 138 10.79 1.94 0.24
C TYR A 138 10.16 2.89 1.25
N TRP A 139 9.20 2.39 2.01
CA TRP A 139 8.64 3.10 3.15
C TRP A 139 9.60 3.01 4.33
N TYR A 140 9.92 4.15 4.94
CA TYR A 140 10.69 4.21 6.17
C TYR A 140 10.24 5.39 7.04
N ASN A 141 9.73 5.08 8.23
CA ASN A 141 9.39 6.04 9.30
C ASN A 141 8.58 7.27 8.85
N GLY A 142 7.62 7.07 7.93
CA GLY A 142 6.69 8.12 7.51
C GLY A 142 6.95 8.76 6.15
N ALA A 143 8.04 8.39 5.49
CA ALA A 143 8.37 8.83 4.14
C ALA A 143 8.66 7.64 3.23
N ILE A 144 8.57 7.88 1.92
CA ILE A 144 9.01 6.97 0.87
C ILE A 144 10.36 7.47 0.37
N TYR A 145 11.37 6.61 0.40
CA TYR A 145 12.70 6.87 -0.12
C TYR A 145 12.88 6.11 -1.42
N SER A 146 13.09 6.83 -2.52
CA SER A 146 13.28 6.26 -3.86
C SER A 146 14.68 6.56 -4.37
N SER A 147 15.41 5.49 -4.72
CA SER A 147 16.72 5.59 -5.36
C SER A 147 16.54 5.66 -6.88
N GLU A 148 16.70 6.86 -7.43
CA GLU A 148 16.63 7.16 -8.85
C GLU A 148 18.04 7.05 -9.46
N MET A 149 18.22 6.21 -10.47
CA MET A 149 19.56 5.85 -10.98
C MET A 149 20.35 7.00 -11.64
N ALA A 150 19.68 7.99 -12.22
CA ALA A 150 20.27 9.09 -12.97
C ALA A 150 20.16 10.46 -12.27
N ARG A 151 19.13 10.66 -11.44
CA ARG A 151 18.71 11.92 -10.82
C ARG A 151 18.87 11.92 -9.30
N GLY A 152 19.21 10.79 -8.68
CA GLY A 152 19.62 10.71 -7.28
C GLY A 152 18.55 10.17 -6.33
N LEU A 153 18.15 10.95 -5.32
CA LEU A 153 17.26 10.51 -4.24
C LEU A 153 15.98 11.34 -4.23
N ASP A 154 14.84 10.66 -4.26
CA ASP A 154 13.53 11.23 -4.00
C ASP A 154 13.05 10.84 -2.59
N ILE A 155 12.58 11.84 -1.83
CA ILE A 155 11.93 11.65 -0.53
C ILE A 155 10.51 12.18 -0.65
N LEU A 156 9.54 11.27 -0.57
CA LEU A 156 8.13 11.54 -0.84
C LEU A 156 7.31 11.31 0.42
N GLU A 157 6.24 12.08 0.59
CA GLU A 157 5.27 11.89 1.67
C GLU A 157 3.89 11.59 1.09
N LEU A 158 3.18 10.65 1.70
CA LEU A 158 1.80 10.37 1.34
C LEU A 158 0.87 11.44 1.91
N VAL A 159 -0.05 11.90 1.07
CA VAL A 159 -1.15 12.79 1.46
C VAL A 159 -2.48 12.05 1.40
N PRO A 160 -3.47 12.41 2.24
CA PRO A 160 -4.79 11.78 2.18
C PRO A 160 -5.44 11.92 0.81
N ASN A 161 -6.10 10.86 0.35
CA ASN A 161 -6.87 10.83 -0.88
C ASN A 161 -8.08 9.89 -0.75
N GLU A 162 -8.78 9.63 -1.85
CA GLU A 162 -9.98 8.77 -1.86
C GLU A 162 -9.71 7.31 -1.45
N HIS A 163 -8.48 6.84 -1.61
CA HIS A 163 -8.05 5.47 -1.33
C HIS A 163 -7.28 5.33 -0.01
N LEU A 164 -6.81 6.42 0.59
CA LEU A 164 -5.96 6.41 1.77
C LEU A 164 -6.28 7.60 2.68
N SER A 165 -6.78 7.32 3.89
CA SER A 165 -7.20 8.36 4.82
C SER A 165 -6.04 8.95 5.64
N ALA A 166 -6.29 10.10 6.27
CA ALA A 166 -5.34 10.70 7.21
C ALA A 166 -5.04 9.79 8.41
N ASN A 167 -6.02 9.03 8.91
CA ASN A 167 -5.80 8.09 10.01
C ASN A 167 -4.96 6.88 9.57
N GLU A 168 -5.15 6.40 8.34
CA GLU A 168 -4.34 5.31 7.77
C GLU A 168 -2.86 5.73 7.66
N ILE A 169 -2.60 6.95 7.17
CA ILE A 169 -1.24 7.52 7.09
C ILE A 169 -0.67 7.72 8.50
N ALA A 170 -1.45 8.29 9.43
CA ALA A 170 -1.01 8.50 10.81
C ALA A 170 -0.70 7.17 11.51
N ALA A 171 -1.50 6.12 11.30
CA ALA A 171 -1.23 4.80 11.86
C ALA A 171 0.02 4.15 11.26
N ALA A 172 0.27 4.32 9.96
CA ALA A 172 1.50 3.86 9.33
C ALA A 172 2.76 4.52 9.92
N LYS A 173 2.67 5.81 10.26
CA LYS A 173 3.75 6.57 10.92
C LYS A 173 4.05 6.12 12.36
N LEU A 174 3.18 5.34 12.99
CA LEU A 174 3.43 4.78 14.34
C LEU A 174 4.41 3.61 14.33
N VAL A 175 4.67 3.02 13.16
CA VAL A 175 5.63 1.94 13.00
C VAL A 175 6.99 2.56 12.73
N ILE A 176 7.83 2.59 13.77
CA ILE A 176 9.18 3.14 13.74
C ILE A 176 10.18 1.98 13.79
N MET A 177 11.13 2.00 12.86
CA MET A 177 12.23 1.05 12.79
C MET A 177 13.56 1.81 12.90
N ASP A 178 14.44 1.36 13.80
CA ASP A 178 15.79 1.93 13.92
C ASP A 178 16.62 1.63 12.67
N GLU A 179 16.48 0.41 12.13
CA GLU A 179 17.07 -0.04 10.89
C GLU A 179 16.02 -0.82 10.08
N PHE A 180 16.04 -0.66 8.75
CA PHE A 180 15.14 -1.39 7.87
C PHE A 180 15.87 -1.97 6.67
N ASN A 181 15.86 -3.31 6.58
CA ASN A 181 16.18 -4.02 5.36
C ASN A 181 14.87 -4.52 4.72
N PRO A 182 14.48 -4.02 3.54
CA PRO A 182 13.21 -4.42 2.90
C PRO A 182 13.14 -5.91 2.56
N GLN A 183 14.28 -6.60 2.44
CA GLN A 183 14.31 -8.04 2.16
C GLN A 183 14.04 -8.91 3.39
N SER A 184 14.30 -8.42 4.61
CA SER A 184 14.05 -9.21 5.82
C SER A 184 12.59 -9.22 6.25
N GLN A 185 11.78 -8.28 5.74
CA GLN A 185 10.33 -8.14 5.95
C GLN A 185 9.92 -8.43 7.41
N PRO A 186 10.44 -7.65 8.38
CA PRO A 186 10.08 -7.85 9.77
C PRO A 186 8.57 -7.68 9.94
N ARG A 187 7.98 -8.49 10.80
CA ARG A 187 6.55 -8.42 11.08
C ARG A 187 6.19 -7.03 11.63
N ILE A 188 5.35 -6.32 10.89
CA ILE A 188 4.83 -5.02 11.27
C ILE A 188 3.82 -5.21 12.40
N THR A 189 3.98 -4.44 13.46
CA THR A 189 3.03 -4.36 14.58
C THR A 189 2.79 -2.90 14.91
N TRP A 190 1.56 -2.58 15.32
CA TRP A 190 1.16 -1.24 15.69
C TRP A 190 0.99 -1.14 17.21
N PRO A 191 1.37 0.00 17.82
CA PRO A 191 0.99 0.28 19.20
C PRO A 191 -0.53 0.46 19.31
N ALA A 192 -1.07 0.32 20.53
CA ALA A 192 -2.46 0.67 20.78
C ALA A 192 -2.61 2.20 20.67
N ALA A 193 -3.25 2.66 19.59
CA ALA A 193 -3.41 4.09 19.32
C ALA A 193 -4.71 4.36 18.57
N PHE A 194 -5.35 5.50 18.84
CA PHE A 194 -6.61 5.84 18.19
C PHE A 194 -6.53 5.90 16.65
N PRO A 195 -5.45 6.39 16.01
CA PRO A 195 -5.31 6.31 14.55
C PRO A 195 -5.41 4.88 13.99
N VAL A 196 -4.95 3.87 14.74
CA VAL A 196 -5.07 2.45 14.34
C VAL A 196 -6.54 2.03 14.31
N VAL A 197 -7.30 2.35 15.35
CA VAL A 197 -8.75 2.09 15.39
C VAL A 197 -9.48 2.85 14.27
N ARG A 198 -9.16 4.14 14.11
CA ARG A 198 -9.79 4.99 13.09
C ARG A 198 -9.44 4.57 11.67
N SER A 199 -8.29 3.94 11.44
CA SER A 199 -7.95 3.34 10.13
C SER A 199 -8.99 2.30 9.72
N TYR A 200 -9.37 1.40 10.63
CA TYR A 200 -10.42 0.42 10.36
C TYR A 200 -11.80 1.07 10.18
N LEU A 201 -12.12 2.11 10.95
CA LEU A 201 -13.37 2.87 10.78
C LEU A 201 -13.45 3.53 9.41
N ASP A 202 -12.40 4.21 8.97
CA ASP A 202 -12.34 4.88 7.67
C ASP A 202 -12.46 3.88 6.52
N GLN A 203 -11.83 2.71 6.66
CA GLN A 203 -11.97 1.60 5.73
C GLN A 203 -13.41 1.04 5.68
N LEU A 204 -14.10 0.93 6.82
CA LEU A 204 -15.50 0.51 6.88
C LEU A 204 -16.43 1.56 6.28
N VAL A 205 -16.15 2.86 6.45
CA VAL A 205 -16.87 3.94 5.78
C VAL A 205 -16.68 3.83 4.27
N ARG A 206 -15.43 3.77 3.80
CA ARG A 206 -15.09 3.67 2.37
C ARG A 206 -15.68 2.42 1.70
N GLY A 207 -15.67 1.29 2.39
CA GLY A 207 -16.18 0.01 1.89
C GLY A 207 -17.68 -0.22 2.07
N ASN A 208 -18.40 0.73 2.70
CA ASN A 208 -19.78 0.54 3.17
C ASN A 208 -19.94 -0.75 4.01
N GLY A 209 -18.97 -1.00 4.90
CA GLY A 209 -18.90 -2.19 5.75
C GLY A 209 -19.95 -2.22 6.87
N LEU A 210 -20.41 -1.03 7.27
CA LEU A 210 -21.48 -0.78 8.25
C LEU A 210 -22.38 0.38 7.77
N PRO A 211 -23.61 0.49 8.27
CA PRO A 211 -24.47 1.66 7.98
C PRO A 211 -23.80 2.98 8.38
N ALA A 212 -23.96 4.02 7.56
CA ALA A 212 -23.33 5.33 7.78
C ALA A 212 -23.69 5.94 9.16
N THR A 213 -24.95 5.77 9.60
CA THR A 213 -25.39 6.21 10.93
C THR A 213 -24.60 5.52 12.05
N ARG A 214 -24.22 4.24 11.84
CA ARG A 214 -23.46 3.47 12.82
C ARG A 214 -21.98 3.87 12.83
N THR A 215 -21.36 4.05 11.67
CA THR A 215 -19.95 4.51 11.61
C THR A 215 -19.79 5.92 12.19
N SER A 216 -20.74 6.83 11.95
CA SER A 216 -20.76 8.14 12.61
C SER A 216 -20.87 8.04 14.14
N ALA A 217 -21.73 7.15 14.64
CA ALA A 217 -21.87 6.93 16.09
C ALA A 217 -20.60 6.34 16.72
N ILE A 218 -19.90 5.44 16.01
CA ILE A 218 -18.61 4.89 16.46
C ILE A 218 -17.55 6.00 16.48
N GLY A 219 -17.48 6.83 15.44
CA GLY A 219 -16.56 7.98 15.38
C GLY A 219 -16.75 8.93 16.57
N ALA A 220 -17.98 9.36 16.83
CA ALA A 220 -18.30 10.21 17.97
C ALA A 220 -17.95 9.58 19.33
N ALA A 221 -18.14 8.26 19.47
CA ALA A 221 -17.76 7.55 20.69
C ALA A 221 -16.24 7.46 20.88
N LEU A 222 -15.46 7.32 19.80
CA LEU A 222 -14.00 7.35 19.84
C LEU A 222 -13.50 8.75 20.23
N ASP A 223 -14.06 9.81 19.66
CA ASP A 223 -13.70 11.19 19.99
C ASP A 223 -13.97 11.52 21.46
N ALA A 224 -15.13 11.09 21.98
CA ALA A 224 -15.45 11.23 23.39
C ALA A 224 -14.49 10.44 24.28
N ALA A 225 -14.16 9.19 23.92
CA ALA A 225 -13.25 8.36 24.70
C ALA A 225 -11.80 8.89 24.71
N GLU A 226 -11.34 9.47 23.60
CA GLU A 226 -10.01 10.08 23.49
C GLU A 226 -9.86 11.30 24.40
N ALA A 227 -10.93 12.10 24.55
CA ALA A 227 -10.96 13.23 25.48
C ALA A 227 -11.05 12.83 26.97
N MET A 228 -11.49 11.60 27.28
CA MET A 228 -11.55 11.08 28.65
C MET A 228 -10.19 10.54 29.10
N THR A 229 -10.02 10.29 30.40
CA THR A 229 -8.84 9.61 30.96
C THR A 229 -9.23 8.61 32.05
N GLY A 230 -8.29 7.76 32.47
CA GLY A 230 -8.46 6.80 33.57
C GLY A 230 -9.68 5.88 33.41
N VAL A 231 -10.35 5.59 34.53
CA VAL A 231 -11.50 4.66 34.60
C VAL A 231 -12.65 5.04 33.66
N ALA A 232 -12.87 6.34 33.43
CA ALA A 232 -13.91 6.81 32.53
C ALA A 232 -13.64 6.39 31.08
N ARG A 233 -12.40 6.60 30.59
CA ARG A 233 -11.97 6.15 29.26
C ARG A 233 -12.06 4.62 29.15
N THR A 234 -11.50 3.90 30.12
CA THR A 234 -11.53 2.43 30.15
C THR A 234 -12.95 1.88 30.03
N ARG A 235 -13.91 2.45 30.79
CA ARG A 235 -15.31 2.05 30.72
C ARG A 235 -15.91 2.33 29.35
N ALA A 236 -15.71 3.54 28.81
CA ALA A 236 -16.25 3.94 27.52
C ALA A 236 -15.73 3.04 26.38
N LEU A 237 -14.43 2.79 26.32
CA LEU A 237 -13.81 1.92 25.33
C LEU A 237 -14.24 0.45 25.48
N THR A 238 -14.37 -0.05 26.71
CA THR A 238 -14.86 -1.41 26.96
C THR A 238 -16.29 -1.59 26.42
N THR A 239 -17.19 -0.64 26.73
CA THR A 239 -18.56 -0.65 26.21
C THR A 239 -18.58 -0.55 24.68
N LEU A 240 -17.76 0.34 24.11
CA LEU A 240 -17.67 0.52 22.66
C LEU A 240 -17.17 -0.75 21.96
N ALA A 241 -16.09 -1.36 22.45
CA ALA A 241 -15.54 -2.60 21.90
C ALA A 241 -16.57 -3.72 21.88
N THR A 242 -17.33 -3.91 22.97
CA THR A 242 -18.39 -4.92 23.02
C THR A 242 -19.52 -4.61 22.03
N ALA A 243 -19.89 -3.35 21.86
CA ALA A 243 -20.92 -2.97 20.90
C ALA A 243 -20.46 -3.20 19.45
N VAL A 244 -19.24 -2.76 19.11
CA VAL A 244 -18.65 -2.95 17.77
C VAL A 244 -18.49 -4.43 17.44
N GLU A 245 -18.08 -5.28 18.39
CA GLU A 245 -17.99 -6.73 18.18
C GLU A 245 -19.33 -7.33 17.74
N ARG A 246 -20.44 -6.88 18.35
CA ARG A 246 -21.79 -7.37 17.98
C ARG A 246 -22.20 -6.91 16.59
N ASP A 247 -21.77 -5.73 16.16
CA ASP A 247 -22.06 -5.21 14.82
C ASP A 247 -21.52 -6.14 13.71
N ALA A 248 -20.50 -6.96 14.01
CA ALA A 248 -19.92 -7.90 13.04
C ALA A 248 -20.93 -8.94 12.52
N ALA A 249 -22.00 -9.25 13.27
CA ALA A 249 -23.01 -10.22 12.83
C ALA A 249 -23.85 -9.73 11.63
N GLY A 250 -23.99 -8.42 11.46
CA GLY A 250 -24.75 -7.79 10.36
C GLY A 250 -23.89 -6.98 9.39
N ALA A 251 -22.57 -6.97 9.58
CA ALA A 251 -21.65 -6.20 8.77
C ALA A 251 -21.34 -6.87 7.43
N LYS A 252 -21.22 -6.07 6.37
CA LYS A 252 -20.72 -6.54 5.07
C LYS A 252 -19.26 -7.00 5.17
N ASP A 253 -18.49 -6.33 6.04
CA ASP A 253 -17.09 -6.66 6.33
C ASP A 253 -16.91 -7.02 7.81
N ALA A 254 -17.44 -8.19 8.18
CA ALA A 254 -17.39 -8.68 9.56
C ALA A 254 -15.96 -8.86 10.08
N ALA A 255 -15.00 -9.21 9.22
CA ALA A 255 -13.61 -9.38 9.61
C ALA A 255 -13.00 -8.06 10.08
N ARG A 256 -13.20 -6.98 9.31
CA ARG A 256 -12.71 -5.66 9.65
C ARG A 256 -13.40 -5.05 10.87
N VAL A 257 -14.70 -5.30 11.05
CA VAL A 257 -15.41 -4.91 12.29
C VAL A 257 -14.82 -5.58 13.52
N ARG A 258 -14.51 -6.89 13.46
CA ARG A 258 -13.85 -7.60 14.56
C ARG A 258 -12.43 -7.09 14.83
N ALA A 259 -11.67 -6.79 13.76
CA ALA A 259 -10.34 -6.19 13.90
C ALA A 259 -10.41 -4.83 14.61
N MET A 260 -11.34 -3.96 14.20
CA MET A 260 -11.60 -2.68 14.87
C MET A 260 -11.98 -2.87 16.34
N ALA A 261 -12.88 -3.80 16.66
CA ALA A 261 -13.25 -4.11 18.05
C ALA A 261 -12.04 -4.59 18.86
N GLY A 262 -11.17 -5.41 18.28
CA GLY A 262 -9.91 -5.85 18.88
C GLY A 262 -8.99 -4.69 19.23
N GLU A 263 -8.79 -3.75 18.31
CA GLU A 263 -7.95 -2.57 18.57
C GLU A 263 -8.57 -1.59 19.57
N ILE A 264 -9.91 -1.47 19.62
CA ILE A 264 -10.58 -0.72 20.70
C ILE A 264 -10.30 -1.36 22.07
N ARG A 265 -10.31 -2.69 22.17
CA ARG A 265 -9.93 -3.40 23.42
C ARG A 265 -8.48 -3.15 23.78
N ARG A 266 -7.57 -3.06 22.80
CA ARG A 266 -6.17 -2.74 23.06
C ARG A 266 -5.97 -1.34 23.63
N LEU A 267 -6.82 -0.38 23.29
CA LEU A 267 -6.80 0.97 23.90
C LEU A 267 -7.24 0.99 25.38
N VAL A 268 -7.87 -0.08 25.88
CA VAL A 268 -8.28 -0.20 27.29
C VAL A 268 -7.10 -0.49 28.21
N ASN A 269 -6.14 -1.26 27.70
CA ASN A 269 -4.99 -1.82 28.43
C ASN A 269 -3.73 -1.00 28.18
#